data_AF-A0A0A2WCU0-F1
#
_entry.id   AF-A0A0A2WCU0-F1
#
_cell.length_a   1.000
_cell.length_b   1.000
_cell.length_c   1.000
_cell.angle_alpha   90.00
_cell.angle_beta   90.00
_cell.angle_gamma   90.00
#
_symmetry.space_group_name_H-M   'P 1'
#
loop_
_entity.id
_entity.type
_entity.pdbx_description
1 polymer ?
#
loop_
_entity_poly.entity_id
_entity_poly.type
_entity_poly.pdbx_seq_one_letter_code
_entity_poly.pdbx_strand_id
1 'polypeptide(L)'
;MRVQGTWMGIIVAGLLVTGCATKPKPVEEAPAPVEVPAPPTTTRGEFLIEADKNETWNAVGQLVVNTPGVEYEGRSQMLDMYTVRYRGVEFLVLTKAMLLSETIRKTTTRVTATTPDGAPIDTNASADLLVMLEQKLPQAIKDVQARFAAEAKAKADAKKKSKSKSKSKKKKKT
;
A
#
# COMPACT_ATOMS: atom_id res chain seq x y z
N MET A 1 -44.38 9.32 31.83
CA MET A 1 -45.86 9.13 31.75
C MET A 1 -46.43 10.13 30.75
N ARG A 2 -47.15 9.60 29.73
CA ARG A 2 -47.96 10.21 28.64
C ARG A 2 -47.69 9.33 27.38
N VAL A 3 -48.39 8.21 27.19
CA VAL A 3 -49.79 7.97 26.77
C VAL A 3 -49.90 7.83 25.23
N GLN A 4 -50.18 6.58 24.83
CA GLN A 4 -51.07 6.07 23.78
C GLN A 4 -50.95 6.51 22.31
N GLY A 5 -51.09 5.53 21.42
CA GLY A 5 -51.42 5.77 20.01
C GLY A 5 -51.37 4.53 19.10
N THR A 6 -52.08 3.48 19.46
CA THR A 6 -52.30 2.23 18.70
C THR A 6 -53.17 2.43 17.45
N TRP A 7 -52.80 1.85 16.29
CA TRP A 7 -53.72 1.26 15.28
C TRP A 7 -52.90 0.64 14.14
N MET A 8 -52.71 -0.69 14.04
CA MET A 8 -53.59 -1.74 13.51
C MET A 8 -54.22 -1.48 12.13
N GLY A 9 -53.75 -2.26 11.15
CA GLY A 9 -54.62 -3.07 10.28
C GLY A 9 -54.83 -2.58 8.84
N ILE A 10 -54.45 -3.40 7.85
CA ILE A 10 -55.35 -4.33 7.14
C ILE A 10 -54.63 -4.90 5.90
N ILE A 11 -54.65 -6.22 5.80
CA ILE A 11 -54.35 -7.04 4.63
C ILE A 11 -55.54 -6.98 3.67
N VAL A 12 -55.33 -6.75 2.37
CA VAL A 12 -56.27 -7.19 1.34
C VAL A 12 -55.51 -7.95 0.27
N ALA A 13 -55.74 -9.26 0.24
CA ALA A 13 -55.48 -10.14 -0.87
C ALA A 13 -56.64 -10.06 -1.87
N GLY A 14 -56.34 -10.19 -3.17
CA GLY A 14 -57.33 -10.59 -4.16
C GLY A 14 -57.13 -9.96 -5.53
N LEU A 15 -56.60 -10.71 -6.51
CA LEU A 15 -57.40 -11.31 -7.59
C LEU A 15 -56.50 -11.88 -8.68
N LEU A 16 -56.67 -13.19 -8.90
CA LEU A 16 -56.21 -13.93 -10.07
C LEU A 16 -56.98 -13.44 -11.30
N VAL A 17 -56.28 -13.03 -12.36
CA VAL A 17 -56.80 -13.11 -13.73
C VAL A 17 -55.73 -13.77 -14.60
N THR A 18 -56.05 -14.99 -15.00
CA THR A 18 -55.43 -15.74 -16.10
C THR A 18 -55.78 -15.07 -17.42
N GLY A 19 -54.76 -14.81 -18.24
CA GLY A 19 -54.91 -14.24 -19.58
C GLY A 19 -53.69 -14.53 -20.43
N CYS A 20 -53.56 -15.77 -20.91
CA CYS A 20 -52.58 -16.16 -21.91
C CYS A 20 -52.94 -15.54 -23.26
N ALA A 21 -52.15 -14.57 -23.72
CA ALA A 21 -52.12 -14.14 -25.12
C ALA A 21 -50.66 -14.02 -25.57
N THR A 22 -50.08 -15.17 -25.92
CA THR A 22 -48.71 -15.30 -26.43
C THR A 22 -48.67 -14.73 -27.85
N LYS A 23 -48.10 -13.53 -28.02
CA LYS A 23 -47.59 -13.05 -29.31
C LYS A 23 -46.14 -13.53 -29.45
N PRO A 24 -45.75 -14.22 -30.53
CA PRO A 24 -44.34 -14.53 -30.76
C PRO A 24 -43.61 -13.21 -31.07
N LYS A 25 -42.78 -12.78 -30.12
CA LYS A 25 -41.82 -11.69 -30.31
C LYS A 25 -40.74 -12.21 -31.28
N PRO A 26 -40.39 -11.48 -32.35
CA PRO A 26 -39.20 -11.80 -33.13
C PRO A 26 -38.01 -11.89 -32.18
N VAL A 27 -37.28 -13.00 -32.26
CA VAL A 27 -36.06 -13.22 -31.50
C VAL A 27 -35.03 -12.24 -32.04
N GLU A 28 -34.98 -11.08 -31.40
CA GLU A 28 -33.84 -10.17 -31.47
C GLU A 28 -32.71 -10.89 -30.73
N GLU A 29 -31.70 -11.33 -31.50
CA GLU A 29 -30.47 -11.92 -30.96
C GLU A 29 -29.95 -11.01 -29.85
N ALA A 30 -29.90 -11.56 -28.63
CA ALA A 30 -29.27 -10.89 -27.52
C ALA A 30 -27.82 -10.57 -27.93
N PRO A 31 -27.36 -9.30 -27.82
CA PRO A 31 -25.96 -9.00 -28.07
C PRO A 31 -25.12 -9.87 -27.15
N ALA A 32 -24.09 -10.51 -27.71
CA ALA A 32 -23.18 -11.37 -26.98
C ALA A 32 -22.74 -10.70 -25.67
N PRO A 33 -22.67 -11.43 -24.54
CA PRO A 33 -22.16 -10.88 -23.30
C PRO A 33 -20.77 -10.29 -23.57
N VAL A 34 -20.64 -8.98 -23.39
CA VAL A 34 -19.34 -8.33 -23.39
C VAL A 34 -18.61 -8.91 -22.17
N GLU A 35 -17.63 -9.80 -22.41
CA GLU A 35 -16.75 -10.29 -21.35
C GLU A 35 -16.07 -9.08 -20.72
N VAL A 36 -16.57 -8.66 -19.55
CA VAL A 36 -15.89 -7.67 -18.74
C VAL A 36 -14.58 -8.33 -18.28
N PRO A 37 -13.40 -7.77 -18.61
CA PRO A 37 -12.15 -8.37 -18.19
C PRO A 37 -12.12 -8.51 -16.67
N ALA A 38 -11.80 -9.71 -16.19
CA ALA A 38 -11.71 -9.98 -14.77
C ALA A 38 -10.70 -9.03 -14.11
N PRO A 39 -10.97 -8.54 -12.89
CA PRO A 39 -10.03 -7.67 -12.19
C PRO A 39 -8.70 -8.40 -11.95
N PRO A 40 -7.56 -7.69 -12.01
CA PRO A 40 -6.26 -8.30 -11.81
C PRO A 40 -6.17 -8.92 -10.40
N THR A 41 -5.66 -10.15 -10.34
CA THR A 41 -5.43 -10.86 -9.06
C THR A 41 -4.04 -10.60 -8.51
N THR A 42 -3.11 -10.11 -9.34
CA THR A 42 -1.74 -9.73 -8.97
C THR A 42 -1.37 -8.40 -9.60
N THR A 43 -0.52 -7.64 -8.91
CA THR A 43 -0.02 -6.37 -9.42
C THR A 43 1.13 -6.63 -10.37
N ARG A 44 1.03 -6.10 -11.58
CA ARG A 44 2.11 -6.22 -12.58
C ARG A 44 3.35 -5.47 -12.11
N GLY A 45 4.50 -6.15 -12.16
CA GLY A 45 5.78 -5.59 -11.75
C GLY A 45 6.03 -5.66 -10.24
N GLU A 46 5.25 -6.42 -9.48
CA GLU A 46 5.63 -6.72 -8.09
C GLU A 46 6.91 -7.58 -8.04
N PHE A 47 7.76 -7.34 -7.04
CA PHE A 47 9.04 -8.04 -6.91
C PHE A 47 9.44 -8.26 -5.45
N LEU A 48 10.44 -9.12 -5.26
CA LEU A 48 11.04 -9.44 -3.96
C LEU A 48 12.45 -8.88 -3.88
N ILE A 49 12.83 -8.36 -2.71
CA ILE A 49 14.18 -7.90 -2.42
C ILE A 49 14.70 -8.50 -1.12
N GLU A 50 15.92 -9.06 -1.14
CA GLU A 50 16.60 -9.60 0.04
C GLU A 50 17.12 -8.46 0.94
N ALA A 51 16.22 -7.79 1.64
CA ALA A 51 16.54 -6.71 2.57
C ALA A 51 15.48 -6.59 3.68
N ASP A 52 15.87 -5.94 4.79
CA ASP A 52 14.95 -5.62 5.87
C ASP A 52 13.85 -4.66 5.39
N LYS A 53 12.66 -4.83 5.96
CA LYS A 53 11.49 -4.03 5.62
C LYS A 53 11.71 -2.55 5.91
N ASN A 54 12.29 -2.20 7.05
CA ASN A 54 12.45 -0.79 7.42
C ASN A 54 13.46 -0.08 6.53
N GLU A 55 14.54 -0.77 6.16
CA GLU A 55 15.53 -0.22 5.23
C GLU A 55 14.93 -0.04 3.84
N THR A 56 14.19 -1.05 3.36
CA THR A 56 13.46 -1.00 2.09
C THR A 56 12.43 0.12 2.08
N TRP A 57 11.62 0.25 3.15
CA TRP A 57 10.64 1.31 3.29
C TRP A 57 11.30 2.68 3.21
N ASN A 58 12.35 2.94 3.99
CA ASN A 58 13.08 4.21 3.94
C ASN A 58 13.68 4.49 2.55
N ALA A 59 14.23 3.47 1.88
CA ALA A 59 14.78 3.59 0.53
C ALA A 59 13.69 3.91 -0.51
N VAL A 60 12.53 3.24 -0.46
CA VAL A 60 11.37 3.57 -1.29
C VAL A 60 10.96 5.02 -1.09
N GLY A 61 10.85 5.47 0.17
CA GLY A 61 10.50 6.86 0.47
C GLY A 61 11.49 7.87 -0.13
N GLN A 62 12.79 7.57 -0.06
CA GLN A 62 13.81 8.43 -0.69
C GLN A 62 13.68 8.44 -2.22
N LEU A 63 13.44 7.29 -2.85
CA LEU A 63 13.30 7.20 -4.30
C LEU A 63 12.04 7.90 -4.78
N VAL A 64 10.90 7.66 -4.14
CA VAL A 64 9.59 8.24 -4.48
C VAL A 64 9.65 9.77 -4.42
N VAL A 65 10.17 10.35 -3.33
CA VAL A 65 10.24 11.81 -3.16
C VAL A 65 11.19 12.48 -4.14
N ASN A 66 12.24 11.78 -4.58
CA ASN A 66 13.25 12.33 -5.50
C ASN A 66 13.02 11.96 -6.97
N THR A 67 11.95 11.21 -7.29
CA THR A 67 11.67 10.80 -8.68
C THR A 67 10.85 11.88 -9.39
N PRO A 68 11.33 12.42 -10.52
CA PRO A 68 10.56 13.39 -11.30
C PRO A 68 9.21 12.82 -11.75
N GLY A 69 8.15 13.63 -11.62
CA GLY A 69 6.79 13.28 -12.05
C GLY A 69 6.01 12.39 -11.07
N VAL A 70 6.61 12.02 -9.93
CA VAL A 70 5.91 11.38 -8.82
C VAL A 70 5.47 12.46 -7.83
N GLU A 71 4.17 12.56 -7.61
CA GLU A 71 3.58 13.35 -6.54
C GLU A 71 3.49 12.48 -5.29
N TYR A 72 4.22 12.88 -4.25
CA TYR A 72 4.16 12.21 -2.95
C TYR A 72 3.05 12.84 -2.10
N GLU A 73 2.02 12.06 -1.77
CA GLU A 73 0.88 12.54 -1.00
C GLU A 73 0.96 12.19 0.49
N GLY A 74 1.50 11.01 0.82
CA GLY A 74 1.55 10.58 2.21
C GLY A 74 2.24 9.25 2.43
N ARG A 75 2.46 8.90 3.70
CA ARG A 75 2.98 7.59 4.10
C ARG A 75 2.35 7.13 5.40
N SER A 76 2.20 5.81 5.54
CA SER A 76 1.84 5.17 6.81
C SER A 76 2.82 4.05 7.11
N GLN A 77 3.60 4.20 8.17
CA GLN A 77 4.56 3.17 8.59
C GLN A 77 3.85 1.96 9.20
N MET A 78 2.71 2.14 9.88
CA MET A 78 1.94 1.01 10.42
C MET A 78 1.36 0.13 9.33
N LEU A 79 1.05 0.70 8.16
CA LEU A 79 0.51 -0.02 7.02
C LEU A 79 1.57 -0.39 5.97
N ASP A 80 2.82 0.02 6.20
CA ASP A 80 3.94 -0.15 5.29
C ASP A 80 3.66 0.37 3.87
N MET A 81 3.06 1.56 3.77
CA MET A 81 2.63 2.13 2.49
C MET A 81 3.04 3.58 2.26
N TYR A 82 3.12 3.93 0.98
CA TYR A 82 3.25 5.28 0.43
C TYR A 82 2.08 5.56 -0.50
N THR A 83 1.41 6.70 -0.32
CA THR A 83 0.41 7.21 -1.26
C THR A 83 1.10 8.09 -2.28
N VAL A 84 0.97 7.74 -3.55
CA VAL A 84 1.63 8.44 -4.65
C VAL A 84 0.66 8.67 -5.81
N ARG A 85 0.84 9.78 -6.53
CA ARG A 85 0.27 9.98 -7.85
C ARG A 85 1.39 10.05 -8.87
N TYR A 86 1.36 9.17 -9.86
CA TYR A 86 2.37 9.11 -10.92
C TYR A 86 1.70 9.05 -12.28
N ARG A 87 2.08 9.97 -13.18
CA ARG A 87 1.44 10.12 -14.50
C ARG A 87 -0.10 10.22 -14.44
N GLY A 88 -0.61 10.92 -13.44
CA GLY A 88 -2.05 11.11 -13.22
C GLY A 88 -2.79 9.92 -12.58
N VAL A 89 -2.10 8.81 -12.29
CA VAL A 89 -2.69 7.64 -11.62
C VAL A 89 -2.31 7.65 -10.15
N GLU A 90 -3.31 7.62 -9.27
CA GLU A 90 -3.12 7.50 -7.83
C GLU A 90 -3.11 6.03 -7.40
N PHE A 91 -2.12 5.65 -6.60
CA PHE A 91 -1.99 4.31 -6.06
C PHE A 91 -1.13 4.27 -4.80
N LEU A 92 -1.18 3.14 -4.10
CA LEU A 92 -0.40 2.87 -2.91
C LEU A 92 0.80 2.00 -3.29
N VAL A 93 2.00 2.35 -2.84
CA VAL A 93 3.19 1.48 -2.90
C VAL A 93 3.38 0.83 -1.55
N LEU A 94 3.44 -0.50 -1.49
CA LEU A 94 3.50 -1.28 -0.26
C LEU A 94 4.83 -2.03 -0.16
N THR A 95 5.40 -2.07 1.05
CA THR A 95 6.63 -2.83 1.36
C THR A 95 6.33 -3.86 2.45
N LYS A 96 5.96 -5.08 2.07
CA LYS A 96 5.54 -6.13 3.02
C LYS A 96 6.69 -7.07 3.33
N ALA A 97 6.97 -7.28 4.63
CA ALA A 97 7.91 -8.31 5.05
C ALA A 97 7.35 -9.69 4.69
N MET A 98 8.19 -10.53 4.09
CA MET A 98 7.85 -11.91 3.76
C MET A 98 8.22 -12.83 4.92
N LEU A 99 7.39 -13.84 5.15
CA LEU A 99 7.69 -14.89 6.12
C LEU A 99 8.82 -15.77 5.58
N LEU A 100 9.68 -16.22 6.50
CA LEU A 100 10.68 -17.22 6.17
C LEU A 100 10.00 -18.52 5.75
N SER A 101 10.54 -19.13 4.71
CA SER A 101 10.05 -20.38 4.13
C SER A 101 11.23 -21.18 3.57
N GLU A 102 10.96 -22.36 3.01
CA GLU A 102 12.02 -23.17 2.38
C GLU A 102 12.73 -22.42 1.24
N THR A 103 12.00 -21.54 0.54
CA THR A 103 12.49 -20.67 -0.52
C THR A 103 13.04 -19.32 -0.01
N ILE A 104 12.48 -18.79 1.09
CA ILE A 104 12.90 -17.51 1.68
C ILE A 104 13.70 -17.76 2.97
N ARG A 105 15.02 -17.81 2.84
CA ARG A 105 15.94 -18.09 3.96
C ARG A 105 16.49 -16.84 4.66
N LYS A 106 16.31 -15.67 4.05
CA LYS A 106 16.76 -14.37 4.57
C LYS A 106 15.60 -13.41 4.66
N THR A 107 15.75 -12.38 5.50
CA THR A 107 14.80 -11.27 5.55
C THR A 107 14.58 -10.72 4.15
N THR A 108 13.34 -10.82 3.68
CA THR A 108 12.95 -10.48 2.32
C THR A 108 11.72 -9.61 2.40
N THR A 109 11.70 -8.58 1.57
CA THR A 109 10.58 -7.64 1.48
C THR A 109 9.97 -7.74 0.10
N ARG A 110 8.64 -7.87 0.02
CA ARG A 110 7.89 -7.73 -1.21
C ARG A 110 7.54 -6.27 -1.41
N VAL A 111 7.86 -5.75 -2.60
CA VAL A 111 7.45 -4.43 -3.04
C VAL A 111 6.36 -4.62 -4.09
N THR A 112 5.20 -4.01 -3.84
CA THR A 112 4.02 -4.11 -4.71
C THR A 112 3.27 -2.79 -4.70
N ALA A 113 2.23 -2.69 -5.52
CA ALA A 113 1.32 -1.55 -5.54
C ALA A 113 -0.13 -2.01 -5.47
N THR A 114 -1.02 -1.16 -4.95
CA THR A 114 -2.46 -1.42 -4.95
C THR A 114 -3.22 -0.14 -5.31
N THR A 115 -4.48 -0.28 -5.68
CA THR A 115 -5.42 0.85 -5.69
C THR A 115 -5.57 1.42 -4.27
N PRO A 116 -6.13 2.64 -4.11
CA PRO A 116 -6.48 3.19 -2.81
C PRO A 116 -7.37 2.28 -1.96
N ASP A 117 -8.23 1.49 -2.61
CA ASP A 117 -9.10 0.49 -1.96
C ASP A 117 -8.37 -0.81 -1.57
N GLY A 118 -7.08 -0.93 -1.88
CA GLY A 118 -6.25 -2.10 -1.55
C GLY A 118 -6.31 -3.25 -2.55
N ALA A 119 -6.96 -3.08 -3.70
CA ALA A 119 -6.98 -4.10 -4.76
C ALA A 119 -5.67 -4.10 -5.57
N PRO A 120 -5.26 -5.22 -6.17
CA PRO A 120 -4.15 -5.23 -7.11
C PRO A 120 -4.36 -4.21 -8.23
N ILE A 121 -3.27 -3.55 -8.65
CA ILE A 121 -3.30 -2.53 -9.68
C ILE A 121 -2.53 -2.98 -10.91
N ASP A 122 -3.15 -2.89 -12.08
CA ASP A 122 -2.49 -3.15 -13.36
C ASP A 122 -2.60 -1.92 -14.26
N THR A 123 -1.66 -1.00 -14.10
CA THR A 123 -1.53 0.19 -14.96
C THR A 123 -0.10 0.31 -15.45
N ASN A 124 0.11 1.07 -16.54
CA ASN A 124 1.47 1.38 -16.99
C ASN A 124 2.20 2.27 -15.98
N ALA A 125 1.49 3.18 -15.31
CA ALA A 125 2.09 4.04 -14.29
C ALA A 125 2.63 3.23 -13.10
N SER A 126 1.82 2.32 -12.53
CA SER A 126 2.26 1.48 -11.42
C SER A 126 3.39 0.54 -11.82
N ALA A 127 3.29 -0.11 -12.98
CA ALA A 127 4.33 -1.00 -13.48
C ALA A 127 5.67 -0.26 -13.73
N ASP A 128 5.64 0.90 -14.40
CA ASP A 128 6.84 1.69 -14.66
C ASP A 128 7.52 2.16 -13.36
N LEU A 129 6.72 2.58 -12.38
CA LEU A 129 7.27 2.98 -11.09
C LEU A 129 7.89 1.80 -10.36
N LEU A 130 7.24 0.63 -10.36
CA LEU A 130 7.77 -0.58 -9.72
C LEU A 130 9.06 -1.07 -10.39
N VAL A 131 9.15 -1.04 -11.72
CA VAL A 131 10.39 -1.37 -12.45
C VAL A 131 11.52 -0.41 -12.08
N MET A 132 11.23 0.89 -11.99
CA MET A 132 12.22 1.88 -11.55
C MET A 132 12.70 1.60 -10.12
N LEU A 133 11.78 1.27 -9.22
CA LEU A 133 12.09 0.92 -7.84
C LEU A 133 12.94 -0.36 -7.78
N GLU A 134 12.60 -1.41 -8.51
CA GLU A 134 13.36 -2.65 -8.58
C GLU A 134 14.82 -2.40 -8.96
N GLN A 135 15.05 -1.53 -9.95
CA GLN A 135 16.39 -1.19 -10.43
C GLN A 135 17.20 -0.38 -9.41
N LYS A 136 16.57 0.58 -8.71
CA LYS A 136 17.28 1.56 -7.87
C LYS A 136 17.36 1.18 -6.39
N LEU A 137 16.43 0.36 -5.89
CA LEU A 137 16.36 0.00 -4.48
C LEU A 137 17.63 -0.65 -3.93
N PRO A 138 18.31 -1.58 -4.64
CA PRO A 138 19.51 -2.21 -4.09
C PRO A 138 20.62 -1.20 -3.72
N GLN A 139 20.76 -0.13 -4.49
CA GLN A 139 21.72 0.93 -4.17
C GLN A 139 21.19 1.85 -3.09
N ALA A 140 19.93 2.30 -3.19
CA ALA A 140 19.31 3.17 -2.19
C ALA A 140 19.30 2.56 -0.78
N ILE A 141 19.13 1.24 -0.67
CA ILE A 141 19.20 0.52 0.61
C ILE A 141 20.60 0.63 1.23
N LYS A 142 21.66 0.45 0.43
CA LYS A 142 23.05 0.61 0.92
C LYS A 142 23.29 2.03 1.42
N ASP A 143 22.76 3.03 0.74
CA ASP A 143 22.91 4.44 1.11
C ASP A 143 22.17 4.74 2.43
N VAL A 144 20.96 4.18 2.61
CA VAL A 144 20.19 4.26 3.86
C VAL A 144 20.96 3.61 5.02
N GLN A 145 21.49 2.41 4.82
CA GLN A 145 22.31 1.71 5.82
C GLN A 145 23.54 2.52 6.21
N ALA A 146 24.26 3.07 5.23
CA ALA A 146 25.43 3.90 5.46
C ALA A 146 25.09 5.15 6.27
N ARG A 147 23.97 5.82 5.95
CA ARG A 147 23.47 6.97 6.72
C ARG A 147 23.16 6.62 8.16
N PHE A 148 22.42 5.54 8.41
CA PHE A 148 22.07 5.14 9.77
C PHE A 148 23.30 4.73 10.58
N ALA A 149 24.27 4.04 9.97
CA ALA A 149 25.54 3.73 10.61
C ALA A 149 26.33 5.01 10.98
N ALA A 150 26.39 6.00 10.08
CA ALA A 150 27.05 7.28 10.34
C ALA A 150 26.36 8.07 11.46
N GLU A 151 25.02 8.15 11.44
CA GLU A 151 24.23 8.80 12.48
C GLU A 151 24.41 8.12 13.85
N ALA A 152 24.44 6.79 13.89
CA ALA A 152 24.66 6.02 15.12
C ALA A 152 26.06 6.29 15.69
N LYS A 153 27.09 6.32 14.85
CA LYS A 153 28.46 6.64 15.26
C LYS A 153 28.56 8.07 15.80
N ALA A 154 27.98 9.05 15.10
CA ALA A 154 27.97 10.44 15.54
C ALA A 154 27.27 10.61 16.91
N LYS A 155 26.13 9.94 17.11
CA LYS A 155 25.41 9.92 18.40
C LYS A 155 26.24 9.27 19.51
N ALA A 156 26.97 8.19 19.21
CA ALA A 156 27.85 7.53 20.18
C ALA A 156 29.02 8.43 20.59
N ASP A 157 29.66 9.10 19.64
CA ASP A 157 30.79 10.00 19.90
C ASP A 157 30.36 11.25 20.67
N ALA A 158 29.18 11.81 20.37
CA ALA A 158 28.60 12.91 21.14
C ALA A 158 28.33 12.50 22.61
N LYS A 159 27.79 11.30 22.85
CA LYS A 159 27.58 10.75 24.20
C LYS A 159 28.89 10.53 24.96
N LYS A 160 29.97 10.12 24.29
CA LYS A 160 31.29 9.95 24.92
C LYS A 160 31.89 11.30 25.35
N LYS A 161 31.81 12.31 24.48
CA LYS A 161 32.30 13.69 24.75
C LYS A 161 31.53 14.35 25.90
N SER A 162 30.21 14.19 25.97
CA SER A 162 29.40 14.76 27.06
C SER A 162 29.71 14.12 28.42
N LYS A 163 29.89 12.79 28.46
CA LYS A 163 30.28 12.06 29.67
C LYS A 163 31.68 12.45 30.17
N SER A 164 32.67 12.65 29.29
CA SER A 164 34.02 13.07 29.71
C SER A 164 34.02 14.50 30.27
N LYS A 165 33.27 15.43 29.65
CA LYS A 165 33.13 16.81 30.12
C LYS A 165 32.45 16.90 31.50
N SER A 166 31.43 16.07 31.74
CA SER A 166 30.78 15.95 33.06
C SER A 166 31.75 15.43 34.15
N LYS A 167 32.53 14.40 33.84
CA LYS A 167 33.51 13.82 34.78
C LYS A 167 34.64 14.80 35.13
N SER A 168 35.13 15.55 34.16
CA SER A 168 36.14 16.61 34.37
C SER A 168 35.62 17.75 35.24
N LYS A 169 34.36 18.19 35.04
CA LYS A 169 33.74 19.27 35.83
C LYS A 169 33.50 18.85 37.29
N LYS A 170 33.19 17.57 37.55
CA LYS A 170 33.05 17.03 38.91
C LYS A 170 34.40 16.97 39.64
N LYS A 171 35.47 16.55 38.95
CA LYS A 171 36.83 16.45 39.53
C LYS A 171 37.48 17.81 39.85
N LYS A 172 37.00 18.91 39.24
CA LYS A 172 37.52 20.28 39.48
C LYS A 172 36.73 21.05 40.56
N LYS A 173 35.63 20.48 41.06
CA LYS A 173 34.76 21.05 42.13
C LYS A 173 34.95 20.35 43.49
N THR A 174 35.89 19.40 43.56
CA THR A 174 36.37 18.73 44.78
C THR A 174 37.83 19.08 44.92
#